data_AF-A0A1M3KR02-F1
#
_entry.id   AF-A0A1M3KR02-F1
#
_cell.length_a   1.000
_cell.length_b   1.000
_cell.length_c   1.000
_cell.angle_alpha   90.00
_cell.angle_beta   90.00
_cell.angle_gamma   90.00
#
_symmetry.space_group_name_H-M   'P 1'
#
loop_
_entity.id
_entity.type
_entity.pdbx_description
1 polymer ?
#
loop_
_entity_poly.entity_id
_entity_poly.type
_entity_poly.pdbx_seq_one_letter_code
_entity_poly.pdbx_strand_id
1 'polypeptide(L)' 'MAVKLPDFDQWIDAMAPVLGLNVTAEQRAGVKANLKTAAKMAALLDKAKVGDEIEPAPVFRA' A
#
# COMPACT_ATOMS: atom_id res chain seq x y z
N MET A 1 -3.05 -18.41 6.15
CA MET A 1 -2.57 -18.30 4.76
C MET A 1 -1.43 -17.30 4.71
N ALA A 2 -0.33 -17.64 4.03
CA ALA A 2 0.76 -16.70 3.78
C ALA A 2 0.25 -15.61 2.82
N VAL A 3 0.44 -14.34 3.17
CA VAL A 3 0.08 -13.21 2.32
C VAL A 3 0.97 -13.25 1.08
N LYS A 4 0.38 -13.40 -0.10
CA LYS A 4 1.13 -13.27 -1.35
C LYS A 4 1.49 -11.79 -1.53
N LEU A 5 2.76 -11.47 -1.31
CA LEU A 5 3.26 -10.12 -1.53
C LEU A 5 3.39 -9.86 -3.04
N PRO A 6 3.09 -8.63 -3.50
CA PRO A 6 3.32 -8.25 -4.88
C PRO A 6 4.82 -8.13 -5.17
N ASP A 7 5.15 -8.08 -6.46
CA ASP A 7 6.49 -7.67 -6.89
C ASP A 7 6.62 -6.16 -6.69
N PHE A 8 7.39 -5.76 -5.67
CA PHE A 8 7.56 -4.36 -5.33
C PHE A 8 8.43 -3.60 -6.32
N ASP A 9 9.31 -4.26 -7.09
CA ASP A 9 10.06 -3.55 -8.12
C ASP A 9 9.13 -3.12 -9.25
N GLN A 10 8.32 -4.07 -9.73
CA GLN A 10 7.30 -3.79 -10.74
C GLN A 10 6.31 -2.72 -10.26
N TRP A 11 5.91 -2.79 -8.98
CA TRP A 11 5.00 -1.81 -8.40
C TRP A 11 5.59 -0.39 -8.35
N ILE A 12 6.87 -0.28 -7.97
CA ILE A 12 7.58 1.00 -7.97
C ILE A 12 7.66 1.56 -9.40
N ASP A 13 8.02 0.72 -10.36
CA ASP A 13 8.15 1.13 -11.77
C ASP A 13 6.83 1.63 -12.36
N ALA A 14 5.71 0.98 -12.01
CA ALA A 14 4.38 1.36 -12.47
C ALA A 14 3.84 2.62 -11.77
N MET A 15 4.01 2.73 -10.45
CA MET A 15 3.32 3.73 -9.65
C MET A 15 4.10 5.03 -9.44
N ALA A 16 5.43 4.98 -9.42
CA ALA A 16 6.23 6.18 -9.21
C ALA A 16 5.95 7.28 -10.25
N PRO A 17 5.82 6.97 -11.57
CA PRO A 17 5.46 7.97 -12.58
C PRO A 17 4.04 8.53 -12.39
N VAL A 18 3.07 7.68 -12.05
CA VAL A 18 1.67 8.08 -11.83
C VAL A 18 1.55 9.07 -10.67
N LEU A 19 2.37 8.89 -9.64
CA LEU A 19 2.40 9.74 -8.46
C LEU A 19 3.37 10.93 -8.59
N GLY A 20 4.09 11.07 -9.71
CA GLY A 20 5.11 12.11 -9.89
C GLY A 20 6.31 11.98 -8.94
N LEU A 21 6.61 10.77 -8.47
CA LEU A 21 7.70 10.49 -7.54
C LEU A 21 8.96 10.08 -8.30
N ASN A 22 10.09 10.73 -7.99
CA ASN A 22 11.40 10.29 -8.45
C ASN A 22 12.05 9.40 -7.39
N VAL A 23 11.99 8.08 -7.57
CA VAL A 23 12.64 7.10 -6.68
C VAL A 23 14.02 6.78 -7.22
N THR A 24 15.08 7.28 -6.56
CA THR A 24 16.46 7.00 -7.00
C THR A 24 16.86 5.55 -6.74
N ALA A 25 17.97 5.12 -7.37
CA ALA A 25 18.49 3.77 -7.19
C ALA A 25 18.86 3.48 -5.72
N GLU A 26 19.43 4.47 -5.03
CA GLU A 26 19.82 4.38 -3.62
C GLU A 26 18.60 4.26 -2.70
N GLN A 27 17.50 4.92 -3.06
CA GLN A 27 16.25 4.92 -2.27
C GLN A 27 15.43 3.64 -2.46
N ARG A 28 15.60 2.94 -3.59
CA ARG A 28 14.76 1.79 -3.98
C ARG A 28 14.69 0.70 -2.93
N ALA A 29 15.82 0.33 -2.32
CA ALA A 29 15.82 -0.71 -1.27
C ALA A 29 14.95 -0.31 -0.05
N GLY A 30 15.01 0.97 0.36
CA GLY A 30 14.20 1.51 1.44
C GLY A 30 12.71 1.55 1.10
N VAL A 31 12.38 2.01 -0.11
CA VAL A 31 10.98 2.03 -0.59
C VAL A 31 10.39 0.62 -0.61
N LYS A 32 11.12 -0.38 -1.12
CA LYS A 32 10.67 -1.79 -1.10
C LYS A 32 10.42 -2.30 0.32
N ALA A 33 11.30 -1.99 1.27
CA ALA A 33 11.13 -2.41 2.65
C ALA A 33 9.87 -1.80 3.28
N ASN A 34 9.61 -0.52 3.02
CA ASN A 34 8.41 0.16 3.51
C ASN A 34 7.13 -0.37 2.86
N LEU A 35 7.13 -0.61 1.54
CA LEU A 35 6.00 -1.23 0.84
C LEU A 35 5.72 -2.64 1.38
N LYS A 36 6.74 -3.42 1.70
CA LYS A 36 6.58 -4.74 2.34
C LYS A 36 5.92 -4.64 3.71
N THR A 37 6.29 -3.65 4.51
CA THR A 37 5.66 -3.41 5.82
C THR A 37 4.20 -2.96 5.66
N ALA A 38 3.93 -2.03 4.75
CA ALA A 38 2.57 -1.58 4.44
C ALA A 38 1.68 -2.73 3.95
N ALA A 39 2.18 -3.59 3.05
CA ALA A 39 1.44 -4.75 2.55
C ALA A 39 1.08 -5.75 3.67
N LYS A 40 1.96 -5.93 4.66
CA LYS A 40 1.65 -6.76 5.84
C LYS A 40 0.53 -6.15 6.67
N MET A 41 0.53 -4.83 6.87
CA MET A 41 -0.53 -4.12 7.60
C MET A 41 -1.86 -4.19 6.84
N ALA A 42 -1.84 -3.97 5.51
CA ALA A 42 -3.01 -4.11 4.65
C ALA A 42 -3.63 -5.51 4.77
N ALA A 43 -2.81 -6.55 4.75
CA ALA A 43 -3.30 -7.93 4.90
C ALA A 43 -3.87 -8.27 6.29
N LEU A 44 -3.64 -7.43 7.32
CA LEU A 44 -4.37 -7.54 8.59
C LEU A 44 -5.79 -6.96 8.42
N LEU A 45 -5.91 -5.84 7.71
CA LEU A 45 -7.19 -5.16 7.45
C LEU A 45 -8.07 -5.91 6.45
N ASP A 46 -7.51 -6.55 5.42
CA ASP A 46 -8.25 -7.35 4.43
C ASP A 46 -9.06 -8.51 5.06
N LYS A 47 -8.70 -8.91 6.29
CA LYS A 47 -9.42 -9.94 7.04
C LYS A 47 -10.65 -9.41 7.77
N ALA A 48 -10.75 -8.09 7.93
CA ALA A 48 -11.93 -7.47 8.51
C ALA A 48 -13.10 -7.60 7.53
N LYS A 49 -14.25 -8.08 8.03
CA LYS A 49 -15.47 -8.08 7.23
C LYS A 49 -16.03 -6.66 7.24
N VAL A 50 -16.08 -6.05 6.06
CA VAL A 50 -16.71 -4.75 5.85
C VAL A 50 -17.93 -4.99 4.97
N GLY A 51 -19.12 -4.73 5.51
CA GLY A 51 -20.36 -4.76 4.75
C GLY A 51 -20.53 -3.48 3.93
N ASP A 52 -21.35 -3.54 2.88
CA ASP A 52 -21.59 -2.39 2.00
C ASP A 52 -22.25 -1.22 2.75
N GLU A 53 -22.94 -1.49 3.86
CA GLU A 53 -23.54 -0.51 4.76
C GLU A 53 -22.53 0.25 5.64
N ILE A 54 -21.28 -0.20 5.69
CA ILE A 54 -20.25 0.43 6.51
C ILE A 54 -19.71 1.67 5.80
N GLU A 55 -20.00 2.84 6.37
CA GLU A 55 -19.51 4.11 5.87
C GLU A 55 -18.07 4.40 6.34
N PRO A 56 -17.27 5.15 5.54
CA PRO A 56 -15.99 5.68 5.99
C PRO A 56 -16.15 6.52 7.26
N ALA A 57 -15.13 6.50 8.12
CA ALA A 57 -15.13 7.35 9.31
C ALA A 57 -15.33 8.84 8.92
N PRO A 58 -16.16 9.59 9.66
CA PRO A 58 -16.47 10.98 9.32
C PRO A 58 -15.20 11.84 9.34
N VAL A 59 -14.80 12.32 8.16
CA VAL A 59 -13.61 13.16 7.95
C VAL A 59 -13.89 14.66 8.01
N PHE A 60 -15.16 15.05 7.90
CA PHE A 60 -15.59 16.46 7.93
C PHE A 60 -16.70 16.64 8.97
N ARG A 61 -16.57 17.69 9.80
CA ARG A 61 -17.66 18.24 10.61
C ARG A 61 -17.85 19.68 10.12
N ALA A 62 -19.05 19.99 9.64
CA ALA A 62 -19.46 21.32 9.21
C ALA A 62 -19.48 22.32 10.39
#